data_AF-A0A2A4YF45-F1
#
_entry.id   AF-A0A2A4YF45-F1
#
_cell.length_a   1.000
_cell.length_b   1.000
_cell.length_c   1.000
_cell.angle_alpha   90.00
_cell.angle_beta   90.00
_cell.angle_gamma   90.00
#
_symmetry.space_group_name_H-M   'P 1'
#
loop_
_entity.id
_entity.type
_entity.pdbx_description
1 polymer ?
#
loop_
_entity_poly.entity_id
_entity_poly.type
_entity_poly.pdbx_seq_one_letter_code
_entity_poly.pdbx_strand_id
1 'polypeptide(L)'
;MKLIPLKKIKDDQEYWKGTRFRQYEIGLNLKNKEDDFYEYMLAEIPGERDFMLLTCVEGYKSGSALALVKTLEDKSKFIVTGKAIKYSMGVENTYQKEE
;
A
#
# COMPACT_ATOMS: atom_id res chain seq x y z
N MET A 1 -3.19 9.22 14.48
CA MET A 1 -2.87 8.57 13.19
C MET A 1 -1.89 9.45 12.42
N LYS A 2 -0.71 8.93 12.08
CA LYS A 2 0.35 9.69 11.41
C LYS A 2 0.53 9.17 9.98
N LEU A 3 0.56 10.10 9.03
CA LEU A 3 0.75 9.81 7.60
C LEU A 3 2.14 10.26 7.17
N ILE A 4 2.94 9.34 6.65
CA ILE A 4 4.27 9.63 6.13
C ILE A 4 4.22 9.59 4.60
N PRO A 5 4.59 10.67 3.90
CA PRO A 5 4.65 10.66 2.44
C PRO A 5 5.53 9.52 1.94
N LEU A 6 5.01 8.70 1.02
CA LEU A 6 5.72 7.52 0.54
C LEU A 6 7.06 7.88 -0.11
N LYS A 7 7.14 9.06 -0.75
CA LYS A 7 8.40 9.60 -1.30
C LYS A 7 9.53 9.78 -0.27
N LYS A 8 9.21 9.93 1.02
CA LYS A 8 10.18 10.11 2.11
C LYS A 8 10.64 8.79 2.75
N ILE A 9 9.97 7.69 2.44
CA ILE A 9 10.34 6.34 2.91
C ILE A 9 11.64 5.91 2.26
N LYS A 10 12.50 5.20 2.99
CA LYS A 10 13.74 4.65 2.41
C LYS A 10 13.44 3.44 1.53
N ASP A 11 14.20 3.27 0.46
CA ASP A 11 13.98 2.18 -0.51
C ASP A 11 14.17 0.78 0.10
N ASP A 12 15.04 0.66 1.10
CA ASP A 12 15.37 -0.55 1.84
C ASP A 12 14.46 -0.80 3.05
N GLN A 13 13.54 0.12 3.36
CA GLN A 13 12.61 -0.06 4.46
C GLN A 13 11.70 -1.27 4.21
N GLU A 14 11.61 -2.16 5.20
CA GLU A 14 10.85 -3.40 5.10
C GLU A 14 9.41 -3.22 5.58
N TYR A 15 8.49 -3.92 4.91
CA TYR A 15 7.07 -3.92 5.19
C TYR A 15 6.50 -5.34 5.19
N TRP A 16 5.44 -5.52 5.99
CA TRP A 16 4.80 -6.80 6.26
C TRP A 16 3.32 -6.76 5.91
N LYS A 17 2.65 -7.92 5.93
CA LYS A 17 1.19 -7.97 5.88
C LYS A 17 0.57 -7.07 6.95
N GLY A 18 -0.58 -6.49 6.64
CA GLY A 18 -1.27 -5.56 7.53
C GLY A 18 -0.79 -4.11 7.44
N THR A 19 0.40 -3.84 6.86
CA THR A 19 0.85 -2.47 6.62
C THR A 19 -0.14 -1.74 5.72
N ARG A 20 -0.52 -0.51 6.10
CA ARG A 20 -1.52 0.30 5.41
C ARG A 20 -0.93 1.53 4.73
N PHE A 21 -1.54 1.88 3.61
CA PHE A 21 -1.18 3.02 2.78
C PHE A 21 -2.44 3.76 2.34
N ARG A 22 -2.36 5.08 2.18
CA ARG A 22 -3.44 5.90 1.64
C ARG A 22 -2.99 6.59 0.38
N GLN A 23 -3.86 6.57 -0.62
CA GLN A 23 -3.72 7.37 -1.83
C GLN A 23 -4.86 8.38 -1.89
N TYR A 24 -4.51 9.66 -1.95
CA TYR A 24 -5.43 10.79 -1.99
C TYR A 24 -5.59 11.31 -3.42
N GLU A 25 -6.58 12.20 -3.60
CA GLU A 25 -6.91 12.84 -4.88
C GLU A 25 -7.28 11.81 -5.95
N ILE A 26 -8.06 10.80 -5.55
CA ILE A 26 -8.55 9.73 -6.43
C ILE A 26 -9.60 10.26 -7.43
N GLY A 27 -10.21 11.41 -7.13
CA GLY A 27 -11.24 12.03 -7.96
C GLY A 27 -12.65 11.60 -7.57
N LEU A 28 -12.88 11.21 -6.32
CA LEU A 28 -14.21 10.93 -5.81
C LEU A 28 -15.05 12.22 -5.77
N ASN A 29 -16.32 12.09 -6.18
CA ASN A 29 -17.28 13.19 -6.12
C ASN A 29 -17.88 13.34 -4.71
N LEU A 30 -17.02 13.66 -3.75
CA LEU A 30 -17.37 13.85 -2.34
C LEU A 30 -17.50 15.34 -1.99
N LYS A 31 -18.39 15.62 -1.03
CA LYS A 31 -18.56 16.97 -0.49
C LYS A 31 -17.30 17.45 0.25
N ASN A 32 -16.67 16.55 1.01
CA ASN A 32 -15.40 16.81 1.68
C ASN A 32 -14.27 16.16 0.87
N LYS A 33 -13.28 16.97 0.47
CA LYS A 33 -12.13 16.49 -0.31
C LYS A 33 -11.09 15.77 0.52
N GLU A 34 -11.10 15.94 1.85
CA GLU A 34 -10.23 15.18 2.75
C GLU A 34 -10.58 13.69 2.77
N ASP A 35 -11.81 13.35 2.38
CA ASP A 35 -12.30 11.97 2.26
C ASP A 35 -12.07 11.38 0.85
N ASP A 36 -11.45 12.15 -0.08
CA ASP A 36 -11.10 11.69 -1.43
C ASP A 36 -9.83 10.83 -1.41
N PHE A 37 -9.95 9.66 -0.79
CA PHE A 37 -8.88 8.68 -0.71
C PHE A 37 -9.37 7.24 -0.82
N TYR A 38 -8.43 6.35 -1.14
CA TYR A 38 -8.54 4.92 -0.85
C TYR A 38 -7.44 4.51 0.12
N GLU A 39 -7.78 3.62 1.06
CA GLU A 39 -6.80 2.95 1.91
C GLU A 39 -6.54 1.55 1.38
N TYR A 40 -5.28 1.19 1.25
CA TYR A 40 -4.79 -0.10 0.81
C TYR A 40 -4.00 -0.78 1.91
N MET A 41 -4.09 -2.09 1.97
CA MET A 41 -3.34 -2.92 2.92
C MET A 41 -2.55 -3.97 2.17
N LEU A 42 -1.33 -4.23 2.63
CA LEU A 42 -0.57 -5.41 2.19
C LEU A 42 -1.21 -6.68 2.74
N ALA A 43 -1.54 -7.60 1.84
CA ALA A 43 -2.13 -8.89 2.14
C ALA A 43 -1.30 -10.02 1.53
N GLU A 44 -1.29 -11.15 2.22
CA GLU A 44 -0.73 -12.39 1.68
C GLU A 44 -1.73 -13.02 0.71
N ILE A 45 -1.21 -13.66 -0.34
CA ILE A 45 -2.00 -14.48 -1.24
C ILE A 45 -1.70 -15.95 -0.88
N PRO A 46 -2.72 -16.78 -0.54
CA PRO A 46 -2.49 -18.17 -0.17
C PRO A 46 -1.74 -18.95 -1.27
N GLY A 47 -0.61 -19.57 -0.90
CA GLY A 47 0.22 -20.36 -1.81
C GLY A 47 1.19 -19.55 -2.68
N GLU A 48 1.13 -18.22 -2.64
CA GLU A 48 1.99 -17.32 -3.40
C GLU A 48 3.05 -16.70 -2.48
N ARG A 49 4.31 -16.77 -2.89
CA ARG A 49 5.47 -16.33 -2.10
C ARG A 49 6.27 -15.23 -2.77
N ASP A 50 6.12 -15.03 -4.08
CA ASP A 50 6.81 -14.02 -4.86
C ASP A 50 6.17 -12.65 -4.78
N PHE A 51 4.89 -12.59 -4.42
CA PHE A 51 4.13 -11.35 -4.36
C PHE A 51 3.25 -11.24 -3.13
N MET A 52 3.07 -10.02 -2.65
CA MET A 52 1.94 -9.61 -1.81
C MET A 52 0.94 -8.82 -2.63
N LEU A 53 -0.31 -8.78 -2.17
CA LEU A 53 -1.37 -7.98 -2.78
C LEU A 53 -1.56 -6.67 -2.01
N LEU A 54 -1.55 -5.53 -2.70
CA LEU A 54 -2.18 -4.31 -2.18
C LEU A 54 -3.69 -4.41 -2.45
N THR A 55 -4.48 -4.57 -1.40
CA THR A 55 -5.94 -4.66 -1.49
C THR A 55 -6.59 -3.45 -0.85
N CYS A 56 -7.64 -2.92 -1.47
CA CYS A 56 -8.40 -1.80 -0.94
C CYS A 56 -9.17 -2.25 0.32
N VAL A 57 -8.99 -1.54 1.43
CA VAL A 57 -9.67 -1.82 2.70
C VAL A 57 -10.62 -0.70 3.13
N GLU A 58 -10.48 0.50 2.57
CA GLU A 58 -11.36 1.63 2.85
C GLU A 58 -11.70 2.39 1.56
N GLY A 59 -13.00 2.64 1.39
CA GLY A 59 -13.58 3.36 0.25
C GLY A 59 -14.47 2.47 -0.62
N TYR A 60 -14.98 3.03 -1.73
CA TYR A 60 -15.97 2.39 -2.59
C TYR A 60 -15.49 1.12 -3.30
N LYS A 61 -14.18 0.86 -3.33
CA LYS A 61 -13.57 -0.31 -3.97
C LYS A 61 -13.05 -1.35 -2.97
N SER A 62 -13.49 -1.32 -1.71
CA SER A 62 -13.04 -2.28 -0.70
C SER A 62 -13.14 -3.73 -1.19
N GLY A 63 -12.07 -4.51 -0.96
CA GLY A 63 -11.89 -5.86 -1.49
C GLY A 63 -11.22 -5.93 -2.88
N SER A 64 -11.13 -4.82 -3.60
CA SER A 64 -10.48 -4.79 -4.93
C SER A 64 -8.96 -4.79 -4.83
N ALA A 65 -8.33 -5.57 -5.70
CA ALA A 65 -6.89 -5.54 -5.93
C ALA A 65 -6.45 -4.21 -6.56
N LEU A 66 -5.40 -3.60 -6.02
CA LEU A 66 -4.69 -2.49 -6.66
C LEU A 66 -3.53 -3.01 -7.51
N ALA A 67 -2.58 -3.70 -6.87
CA ALA A 67 -1.34 -4.14 -7.49
C ALA A 67 -0.70 -5.29 -6.72
N LEU A 68 0.12 -6.09 -7.42
CA LEU A 68 1.04 -7.04 -6.81
C LEU A 68 2.35 -6.34 -6.46
N VAL A 69 2.89 -6.64 -5.29
CA VAL A 69 4.16 -6.09 -4.79
C VAL A 69 5.14 -7.23 -4.63
N LYS A 70 6.26 -7.16 -5.35
CA LYS A 70 7.28 -8.21 -5.32
C LYS A 70 7.91 -8.30 -3.93
N THR A 71 7.99 -9.52 -3.41
CA THR A 71 8.67 -9.81 -2.15
C THR A 71 10.18 -9.93 -2.34
N LEU A 72 10.94 -9.83 -1.25
CA LEU A 72 12.37 -10.14 -1.24
C LEU A 72 12.64 -11.57 -1.74
N GLU A 73 13.86 -11.85 -2.19
CA GLU A 73 14.27 -13.19 -2.61
C GLU A 73 14.24 -14.20 -1.46
N ASP A 74 14.57 -13.76 -0.24
CA ASP A 74 14.40 -14.56 0.97
C ASP A 74 12.91 -14.70 1.32
N LYS A 75 12.32 -15.81 0.86
CA LYS A 75 10.89 -16.10 1.04
C LYS A 75 10.51 -16.52 2.45
N SER A 76 11.48 -16.74 3.34
CA SER A 76 11.20 -17.17 4.71
C SER A 76 10.52 -16.07 5.55
N LYS A 77 10.79 -14.80 5.23
CA LYS A 77 10.32 -13.65 6.01
C LYS A 77 9.05 -13.00 5.46
N PHE A 78 8.74 -13.24 4.18
CA PHE A 78 7.61 -12.67 3.46
C PHE A 78 7.49 -11.15 3.65
N ILE A 79 8.45 -10.45 3.05
CA ILE A 79 8.69 -9.00 3.17
C ILE A 79 8.63 -8.35 1.81
N VAL A 80 8.16 -7.11 1.76
CA VAL A 80 8.36 -6.20 0.62
C VAL A 80 9.16 -4.97 1.05
N THR A 81 9.85 -4.34 0.10
CA THR A 81 10.67 -3.15 0.36
C THR A 81 9.93 -1.86 0.00
N GLY A 82 10.38 -0.74 0.57
CA GLY A 82 9.91 0.59 0.19
C GLY A 82 10.04 0.83 -1.31
N LYS A 83 11.13 0.37 -1.94
CA LYS A 83 11.32 0.43 -3.40
C LYS A 83 10.20 -0.31 -4.14
N ALA A 84 9.88 -1.54 -3.73
CA ALA A 84 8.83 -2.35 -4.36
C ALA A 84 7.44 -1.71 -4.22
N ILE A 85 7.14 -1.14 -3.05
CA ILE A 85 5.88 -0.43 -2.79
C ILE A 85 5.75 0.81 -3.66
N LYS A 86 6.80 1.66 -3.70
CA LYS A 86 6.82 2.87 -4.54
C LYS A 86 6.62 2.54 -6.02
N TYR A 87 7.26 1.48 -6.50
CA TYR A 87 7.11 1.01 -7.88
C TYR A 87 5.66 0.58 -8.19
N SER A 88 5.02 -0.13 -7.26
CA SER A 88 3.72 -0.76 -7.50
C SER A 88 2.53 0.19 -7.30
N MET A 89 2.65 1.13 -6.35
CA MET A 89 1.54 2.03 -5.95
C MET A 89 1.70 3.45 -6.49
N GLY A 90 2.93 3.88 -6.81
CA GLY A 90 3.24 5.28 -7.09
C GLY A 90 3.38 6.13 -5.83
N VAL A 91 4.15 7.22 -5.92
CA VAL A 91 4.50 8.07 -4.77
C VAL A 91 3.70 9.35 -4.65
N GLU A 92 3.03 9.77 -5.74
CA GLU A 92 2.26 11.01 -5.77
C GLU A 92 0.97 10.85 -4.97
N ASN A 93 0.73 11.80 -4.06
CA ASN A 93 -0.40 11.77 -3.12
C ASN A 93 -0.56 10.45 -2.34
N THR A 94 0.55 9.71 -2.16
CA THR A 94 0.57 8.42 -1.48
C THR A 94 1.32 8.49 -0.16
N TYR A 95 0.77 7.86 0.88
CA TYR A 95 1.26 7.95 2.26
C TYR A 95 1.25 6.58 2.94
N GLN A 96 2.27 6.27 3.72
CA GLN A 96 2.23 5.17 4.70
C GLN A 96 1.42 5.65 5.92
N LYS A 97 0.52 4.80 6.42
CA LYS A 97 -0.19 4.99 7.68
C LYS A 97 0.57 4.28 8.79
N GLU A 98 1.09 5.05 9.75
CA GLU A 98 1.62 4.51 11.00
C GLU A 98 0.46 4.29 11.98
N GLU A 99 0.41 3.10 12.58
CA GLU A 99 -0.49 2.76 13.69
C GLU A 99 -0.06 3.45 14.99
#